data_AF-A0A9E0F0F0-F1
#
_entry.id   AF-A0A9E0F0F0-F1
#
_cell.length_a   1.000
_cell.length_b   1.000
_cell.length_c   1.000
_cell.angle_alpha   90.00
_cell.angle_beta   90.00
_cell.angle_gamma   90.00
#
_symmetry.space_group_name_H-M   'P 1'
#
loop_
_entity.id
_entity.type
_entity.pdbx_description
1 polymer ?
#
loop_
_entity_poly.entity_id
_entity_poly.type
_entity_poly.pdbx_seq_one_letter_code
_entity_poly.pdbx_strand_id
1 'polypeptide(L)'
;MKLTNILIIGKNKAILDLLVRLLNEGDQSCYAIGFIDEQEALTVENFSDLDILLLSSGIDEIAEEKIRKNAMELNSKVKIIQHYGGGSGLLKNEIQEVLRELEK
;
A
#
# COMPACT_ATOMS: atom_id res chain seq x y z
N MET A 1 19.01 9.07 -2.81
CA MET A 1 18.09 7.95 -2.53
C MET A 1 16.93 8.05 -3.50
N LYS A 2 16.44 6.92 -4.03
CA LYS A 2 15.28 6.92 -4.94
C LYS A 2 14.01 7.05 -4.10
N LEU A 3 13.09 7.91 -4.51
CA LEU A 3 11.77 8.01 -3.91
C LEU A 3 11.00 6.71 -4.19
N THR A 4 10.46 6.08 -3.15
CA THR A 4 9.64 4.86 -3.27
C THR A 4 8.18 5.26 -3.35
N ASN A 5 7.55 4.99 -4.49
CA ASN A 5 6.13 5.29 -4.71
C ASN A 5 5.27 4.12 -4.22
N ILE A 6 4.43 4.39 -3.22
CA ILE A 6 3.58 3.40 -2.57
C ILE A 6 2.12 3.80 -2.77
N LEU A 7 1.31 2.91 -3.32
CA LEU A 7 -0.13 3.09 -3.39
C LEU A 7 -0.79 2.08 -2.46
N ILE A 8 -1.75 2.56 -1.67
CA ILE A 8 -2.45 1.77 -0.67
C ILE A 8 -3.92 1.70 -1.08
N ILE A 9 -4.49 0.51 -1.14
CA ILE A 9 -5.92 0.31 -1.38
C ILE A 9 -6.52 -0.31 -0.13
N GLY A 10 -7.61 0.25 0.41
CA GLY A 10 -8.28 -0.32 1.57
C GLY A 10 -9.65 0.28 1.81
N LYS A 11 -10.62 -0.55 2.23
CA LYS A 11 -12.00 -0.09 2.47
C LYS A 11 -12.15 0.63 3.81
N ASN A 12 -11.21 0.47 4.74
CA ASN A 12 -11.22 1.16 6.02
C ASN A 12 -10.44 2.49 5.94
N LYS A 13 -11.18 3.61 5.80
CA LYS A 13 -10.59 4.96 5.69
C LYS A 13 -9.69 5.34 6.88
N ALA A 14 -10.04 4.96 8.10
CA ALA A 14 -9.25 5.32 9.28
C ALA A 14 -7.87 4.63 9.28
N ILE A 15 -7.82 3.37 8.84
CA ILE A 15 -6.56 2.62 8.69
C ILE A 15 -5.76 3.16 7.49
N LEU A 16 -6.44 3.43 6.38
CA LEU A 16 -5.83 3.97 5.17
C LEU A 16 -5.11 5.31 5.45
N ASP A 17 -5.80 6.25 6.10
CA ASP A 17 -5.27 7.57 6.44
C ASP A 17 -4.06 7.46 7.39
N LEU A 18 -4.15 6.59 8.39
CA LEU A 18 -3.05 6.29 9.29
C LEU A 18 -1.82 5.75 8.55
N LEU A 19 -1.99 4.80 7.63
CA LEU A 19 -0.89 4.20 6.87
C LEU A 19 -0.24 5.21 5.94
N VAL A 20 -1.04 5.99 5.21
CA VAL A 20 -0.56 7.08 4.34
C VAL A 20 0.25 8.07 5.17
N ARG A 21 -0.28 8.49 6.31
CA ARG A 21 0.40 9.41 7.21
C ARG A 21 1.72 8.84 7.74
N LEU A 22 1.72 7.61 8.25
CA LEU A 22 2.92 6.97 8.80
C LEU A 22 4.04 6.81 7.77
N LEU A 23 3.70 6.43 6.53
CA LEU A 23 4.68 6.25 5.47
C LEU A 23 5.25 7.58 4.97
N ASN A 24 4.44 8.64 4.93
CA ASN A 24 4.91 9.96 4.52
C ASN A 24 5.63 10.73 5.66
N GLU A 25 5.30 10.47 6.94
CA GLU A 25 5.97 11.11 8.08
C GLU A 25 7.23 10.35 8.56
N GLY A 26 7.26 9.02 8.37
CA GLY A 26 8.28 8.15 8.94
C GLY A 26 9.62 8.14 8.18
N ASP A 27 9.59 8.17 6.86
CA ASP A 27 10.81 8.12 6.02
C ASP A 27 10.75 9.19 4.92
N GLN A 28 11.80 10.01 4.80
CA GLN A 28 11.86 11.09 3.80
C GLN A 28 11.98 10.58 2.35
N SER A 29 12.13 9.26 2.17
CA SER A 29 12.31 8.61 0.87
C SER A 29 11.07 7.88 0.37
N CYS A 30 9.94 8.00 1.08
CA CYS A 30 8.68 7.35 0.74
C CYS A 30 7.62 8.37 0.33
N TYR A 31 6.85 8.04 -0.71
CA TYR A 31 5.66 8.78 -1.09
C TYR A 31 4.49 7.80 -1.13
N ALA A 32 3.58 7.93 -0.17
CA ALA A 32 2.43 7.04 -0.03
C ALA A 32 1.13 7.77 -0.37
N ILE A 33 0.27 7.14 -1.17
CA ILE A 33 -1.08 7.61 -1.46
C ILE A 33 -2.09 6.49 -1.20
N GLY A 34 -3.27 6.85 -0.69
CA GLY A 34 -4.29 5.89 -0.27
C GLY A 34 -5.61 6.09 -1.00
N PHE A 35 -6.20 5.00 -1.48
CA PHE A 35 -7.51 4.98 -2.12
C PHE A 35 -8.45 3.95 -1.48
N ILE A 36 -9.73 4.32 -1.41
CA ILE A 36 -10.80 3.42 -0.98
C ILE A 36 -11.37 2.66 -2.19
N ASP A 37 -11.44 3.34 -3.32
CA ASP A 37 -11.92 2.81 -4.58
C ASP A 37 -10.74 2.29 -5.42
N GLU A 38 -10.81 1.03 -5.81
CA GLU A 38 -9.77 0.39 -6.61
C GLU A 38 -9.70 0.93 -8.03
N GLN A 39 -10.79 1.44 -8.60
CA GLN A 39 -10.77 2.00 -9.95
C GLN A 39 -10.03 3.33 -9.93
N GLU A 40 -10.32 4.20 -8.94
CA GLU A 40 -9.56 5.44 -8.75
C GLU A 40 -8.06 5.16 -8.54
N ALA A 41 -7.73 4.15 -7.73
CA ALA A 41 -6.34 3.73 -7.51
C ALA A 41 -5.60 3.35 -8.80
N LEU A 42 -6.27 2.62 -9.70
CA LEU A 42 -5.70 2.15 -10.96
C LEU A 42 -5.63 3.25 -12.03
N THR A 43 -6.32 4.38 -11.84
CA THR A 43 -6.30 5.55 -12.75
C THR A 43 -5.20 6.57 -12.45
N VAL A 44 -4.38 6.34 -11.42
CA VAL A 44 -3.28 7.23 -11.07
C VAL A 44 -2.30 7.35 -12.25
N GLU A 45 -2.05 8.58 -12.71
CA GLU A 45 -1.20 8.84 -13.89
C GLU A 45 0.20 8.22 -13.80
N ASN A 46 0.73 8.09 -12.58
CA ASN A 46 2.06 7.53 -12.31
C ASN A 46 2.03 6.06 -11.86
N PHE A 47 0.96 5.29 -12.15
CA PHE A 47 0.89 3.88 -11.75
C PHE A 47 2.04 3.03 -12.32
N SER A 48 2.54 3.38 -13.51
CA SER A 48 3.70 2.73 -14.13
C SER A 48 5.03 2.97 -13.38
N ASP A 49 5.10 4.03 -12.57
CA ASP A 49 6.24 4.37 -11.70
C ASP A 49 6.04 3.91 -10.25
N LEU A 50 4.97 3.13 -10.00
CA LEU A 50 4.69 2.56 -8.70
C LEU A 50 5.70 1.46 -8.36
N ASP A 51 6.34 1.56 -7.20
CA ASP A 51 7.21 0.51 -6.70
C ASP A 51 6.39 -0.53 -5.91
N ILE A 52 5.44 -0.07 -5.08
CA ILE A 52 4.68 -0.92 -4.15
C ILE A 52 3.18 -0.63 -4.21
N LEU A 53 2.38 -1.69 -4.36
CA LEU A 53 0.94 -1.68 -4.17
C LEU A 53 0.60 -2.42 -2.87
N LEU A 54 0.09 -1.72 -1.87
CA LEU A 54 -0.29 -2.27 -0.57
C LEU A 54 -1.82 -2.46 -0.49
N LEU A 55 -2.27 -3.71 -0.45
CA LEU A 55 -3.65 -4.07 -0.23
C LEU A 55 -3.90 -4.16 1.28
N SER A 56 -4.69 -3.23 1.81
CA SER A 56 -5.05 -3.13 3.21
C SER A 56 -6.41 -3.78 3.50
N SER A 57 -6.82 -3.74 4.77
CA SER A 57 -8.00 -4.44 5.27
C SER A 57 -9.31 -4.03 4.58
N GLY A 58 -10.23 -5.00 4.47
CA GLY A 58 -11.58 -4.81 3.94
C GLY A 58 -11.73 -5.04 2.43
N ILE A 59 -10.70 -5.55 1.76
CA ILE A 59 -10.78 -6.00 0.37
C ILE A 59 -11.15 -7.49 0.36
N ASP A 60 -12.20 -7.85 -0.37
CA ASP A 60 -12.61 -9.24 -0.59
C ASP A 60 -11.71 -9.93 -1.63
N GLU A 61 -11.62 -11.26 -1.57
CA GLU A 61 -10.78 -12.09 -2.45
C GLU A 61 -11.03 -11.81 -3.95
N ILE A 62 -12.30 -11.64 -4.35
CA ILE A 62 -12.65 -11.35 -5.76
C ILE A 62 -12.13 -9.97 -6.19
N ALA A 63 -12.21 -8.99 -5.29
CA ALA A 63 -11.71 -7.64 -5.56
C ALA A 63 -10.17 -7.64 -5.60
N GLU A 64 -9.54 -8.38 -4.68
CA GLU A 64 -8.10 -8.55 -4.60
C GLU A 64 -7.52 -9.14 -5.89
N GLU A 65 -8.06 -10.26 -6.39
CA GLU A 65 -7.59 -10.88 -7.64
C GLU A 65 -7.68 -9.92 -8.83
N LYS A 66 -8.79 -9.17 -8.92
CA LYS A 66 -8.98 -8.16 -9.97
C LYS A 66 -7.94 -7.06 -9.87
N ILE A 67 -7.72 -6.52 -8.67
CA ILE A 67 -6.72 -5.47 -8.44
C ILE A 67 -5.33 -5.97 -8.82
N ARG A 68 -4.96 -7.18 -8.37
CA ARG A 68 -3.66 -7.78 -8.68
C ARG A 68 -3.44 -7.93 -10.17
N LYS A 69 -4.44 -8.48 -10.87
CA LYS A 69 -4.38 -8.65 -12.31
C LYS A 69 -4.21 -7.31 -13.03
N ASN A 70 -5.08 -6.34 -12.75
CA ASN A 70 -5.02 -5.01 -13.37
C ASN A 70 -3.68 -4.30 -13.07
N ALA A 71 -3.20 -4.38 -11.83
CA ALA A 71 -1.94 -3.77 -11.44
C ALA A 71 -0.75 -4.37 -12.19
N MET A 72 -0.73 -5.70 -12.37
CA MET A 72 0.32 -6.37 -13.15
C MET A 72 0.24 -6.05 -14.65
N GLU A 73 -0.96 -5.82 -15.19
CA GLU A 73 -1.14 -5.38 -16.58
C GLU A 73 -0.65 -3.94 -16.80
N LEU A 74 -0.89 -3.04 -15.83
CA LEU A 74 -0.43 -1.64 -15.88
C LEU A 74 1.06 -1.49 -15.58
N ASN A 75 1.58 -2.29 -14.66
CA ASN A 75 2.96 -2.26 -14.23
C ASN A 75 3.43 -3.66 -13.82
N SER A 76 4.05 -4.38 -14.75
CA SER A 76 4.55 -5.74 -14.51
C SER A 76 5.66 -5.82 -13.44
N LYS A 77 6.26 -4.68 -13.04
CA LYS A 77 7.33 -4.62 -12.04
C LYS A 77 6.83 -4.28 -10.64
N VAL A 78 5.57 -3.89 -10.50
CA VAL A 78 4.98 -3.49 -9.21
C VAL A 78 5.04 -4.63 -8.19
N LYS A 79 5.43 -4.31 -6.96
CA LYS A 79 5.41 -5.26 -5.85
C LYS A 79 4.08 -5.15 -5.12
N ILE A 80 3.28 -6.21 -5.16
CA ILE A 80 1.98 -6.23 -4.49
C ILE A 80 2.10 -6.92 -3.14
N ILE A 81 1.88 -6.15 -2.07
CA ILE A 81 1.90 -6.60 -0.68
C ILE A 81 0.47 -6.59 -0.17
N GLN A 82 0.12 -7.57 0.66
CA GLN A 82 -1.20 -7.64 1.25
C GLN A 82 -1.15 -7.78 2.76
N HIS A 83 -2.03 -7.04 3.42
CA HIS A 83 -2.22 -7.07 4.85
C HIS A 83 -3.68 -7.38 5.20
N TYR A 84 -3.92 -8.58 5.72
CA TYR A 84 -5.26 -9.13 5.99
C TYR A 84 -5.89 -8.70 7.32
N GLY A 85 -5.22 -7.90 8.16
CA GLY A 85 -5.83 -7.39 9.39
C GLY A 85 -6.16 -8.50 10.40
N GLY A 86 -5.13 -9.08 11.02
CA GLY A 86 -5.27 -9.98 12.17
C GLY A 86 -5.57 -9.28 13.51
N GLY A 87 -5.79 -7.96 13.48
CA GLY A 87 -5.99 -7.08 14.64
C GLY A 87 -5.12 -5.83 14.56
N SER A 88 -5.65 -4.67 14.95
CA SER A 88 -4.95 -3.37 14.82
C SER A 88 -3.65 -3.27 15.64
N GLY A 89 -3.42 -4.17 16.61
CA GLY A 89 -2.15 -4.31 17.33
C GLY A 89 -1.06 -5.11 16.60
N LEU A 90 -1.42 -5.97 15.64
CA LEU A 90 -0.47 -6.76 14.85
C LEU A 90 0.15 -5.91 13.73
N LEU A 91 -0.67 -5.19 12.95
CA LEU A 91 -0.19 -4.29 11.90
C LEU A 91 0.81 -3.24 12.43
N LYS A 92 0.54 -2.67 13.61
CA LYS A 92 1.41 -1.65 14.19
C LYS A 92 2.75 -2.22 14.65
N ASN A 93 2.76 -3.45 15.19
CA ASN A 93 3.99 -4.15 15.54
C ASN A 93 4.76 -4.61 14.29
N GLU A 94 4.08 -5.12 13.27
CA GLU A 94 4.70 -5.56 12.01
C GLU A 94 5.34 -4.38 11.25
N ILE A 95 4.66 -3.23 11.16
CA ILE A 95 5.24 -2.02 10.55
C ILE A 95 6.42 -1.48 11.38
N GLN A 96 6.32 -1.49 12.71
CA GLN A 96 7.43 -1.05 13.58
C GLN A 96 8.63 -1.99 13.53
N GLU A 97 8.44 -3.30 13.37
CA GLU A 97 9.53 -4.26 13.16
C GLU A 97 10.22 -4.05 11.82
N VAL A 98 9.45 -3.89 10.73
CA VAL A 98 10.01 -3.64 9.40
C VAL A 98 10.80 -2.32 9.38
N LEU A 99 10.32 -1.26 10.03
CA LEU A 99 11.05 0.00 10.16
C LEU A 99 12.36 -0.17 10.94
N ARG A 100 12.38 -0.92 12.04
CA ARG A 100 13.60 -1.17 12.82
C ARG A 100 14.67 -1.98 12.09
N GLU A 101 14.26 -2.92 11.23
CA GLU A 101 15.20 -3.71 10.42
C GLU A 101 15.85 -2.87 9.32
N LEU A 102 15.18 -1.82 8.84
CA LEU A 102 15.72 -0.91 7.81
C LEU A 102 16.70 0.13 8.38
N GLU A 103 16.69 0.36 9.70
CA GLU A 103 17.60 1.28 10.40
C GLU A 103 18.92 0.63 10.88
N LYS A 104 19.16 -0.65 10.55
CA LYS A 104 20.39 -1.40 10.88
C LYS A 104 21.34 -1.52 9.69
#